data_AF-A0A6L5Z0L9-F1
#
_entry.id   AF-A0A6L5Z0L9-F1
#
_cell.length_a   1.000
_cell.length_b   1.000
_cell.length_c   1.000
_cell.angle_alpha   90.00
_cell.angle_beta   90.00
_cell.angle_gamma   90.00
#
_symmetry.space_group_name_H-M   'P 1'
#
loop_
_entity.id
_entity.type
_entity.pdbx_description
1 polymer ?
#
loop_
_entity_poly.entity_id
_entity_poly.type
_entity_poly.pdbx_seq_one_letter_code
_entity_poly.pdbx_strand_id
1 'polypeptide(L)'
;MKLSRSAFYYAPVGVDAATLALMKAIDLVFTRYPFFGSRQIAAYLRQDGIVAGRHRVRRLMAKMGLEAIYKRPRTSQPHPQHPIYPYLLRKKV
;
A
#
# COMPACT_ATOMS: atom_id res chain seq x y z
N MET A 1 0.87 31.10 18.44
CA MET A 1 0.45 29.83 17.81
C MET A 1 0.54 29.99 16.29
N LYS A 2 1.48 29.32 15.59
CA LYS A 2 1.68 29.48 14.14
C LYS A 2 0.94 28.36 13.39
N LEU A 3 -0.35 28.55 13.13
CA LEU A 3 -1.15 27.66 12.28
C LEU A 3 -0.94 28.05 10.82
N SER A 4 -0.78 27.07 9.91
CA SER A 4 -0.69 27.36 8.48
C SER A 4 -2.03 27.86 7.93
N ARG A 5 -2.01 28.83 7.00
CA ARG A 5 -3.23 29.35 6.37
C ARG A 5 -4.03 28.26 5.67
N SER A 6 -3.35 27.28 5.07
CA SER A 6 -4.01 26.15 4.39
C SER A 6 -4.80 25.26 5.35
N ALA A 7 -4.28 24.99 6.55
CA ALA A 7 -5.01 24.25 7.58
C ALA A 7 -6.20 25.04 8.12
N PHE A 8 -6.08 26.37 8.19
CA PHE A 8 -7.16 27.25 8.64
C PHE A 8 -8.35 27.30 7.67
N TYR A 9 -8.11 27.28 6.36
CA TYR A 9 -9.17 27.33 5.34
C TYR A 9 -9.76 25.97 4.95
N TYR A 10 -9.11 24.86 5.33
CA TYR A 10 -9.58 23.54 4.92
C TYR A 10 -10.78 23.09 5.77
N ALA A 11 -11.93 22.91 5.12
CA ALA A 11 -13.07 22.21 5.70
C ALA A 11 -12.97 20.70 5.35
N PRO A 12 -12.98 19.79 6.34
CA PRO A 12 -12.91 18.36 6.05
C PRO A 12 -14.16 17.90 5.30
N VAL A 13 -13.96 17.30 4.13
CA VAL A 13 -15.05 16.68 3.36
C VAL A 13 -15.22 15.23 3.79
N GLY A 14 -16.47 14.84 4.02
CA GLY A 14 -16.85 13.46 4.34
C GLY A 14 -16.54 12.47 3.21
N VAL A 15 -16.74 11.18 3.49
CA VAL A 15 -16.58 10.14 2.47
C VAL A 15 -17.88 9.99 1.71
N ASP A 16 -17.82 10.17 0.40
CA ASP A 16 -18.95 9.94 -0.50
C ASP A 16 -19.45 8.48 -0.46
N ALA A 17 -20.75 8.27 -0.67
CA ALA A 17 -21.41 6.97 -0.59
C ALA A 17 -20.80 5.95 -1.58
N ALA A 18 -20.45 6.37 -2.80
CA ALA A 18 -19.80 5.48 -3.76
C ALA A 18 -18.40 5.07 -3.31
N THR A 19 -17.69 5.97 -2.62
CA THR A 19 -16.38 5.66 -2.03
C THR A 19 -16.52 4.70 -0.84
N LEU A 20 -17.53 4.88 -0.01
CA LEU A 20 -17.82 3.96 1.11
C LEU A 20 -18.18 2.55 0.60
N ALA A 21 -18.99 2.45 -0.46
CA ALA A 21 -19.31 1.17 -1.10
C ALA A 21 -18.06 0.47 -1.63
N LEU A 22 -17.15 1.22 -2.27
CA LEU A 22 -15.87 0.68 -2.72
C LEU A 22 -14.97 0.25 -1.55
N MET A 23 -14.95 0.98 -0.44
CA MET A 23 -14.21 0.59 0.76
C MET A 23 -14.73 -0.73 1.34
N LYS A 24 -16.07 -0.92 1.40
CA LYS A 24 -16.68 -2.19 1.82
C LYS A 24 -16.31 -3.36 0.90
N ALA A 25 -16.29 -3.14 -0.41
CA ALA A 25 -15.88 -4.16 -1.37
C ALA A 25 -14.39 -4.53 -1.22
N ILE A 26 -13.53 -3.54 -0.99
CA ILE A 26 -12.10 -3.77 -0.71
C ILE A 26 -11.92 -4.59 0.58
N ASP A 27 -12.66 -4.24 1.64
CA ASP A 27 -12.62 -4.92 2.92
C ASP A 27 -13.00 -6.41 2.76
N LEU A 28 -14.13 -6.69 2.10
CA LEU A 28 -14.60 -8.06 1.84
C LEU A 28 -13.54 -8.91 1.11
N VAL A 29 -12.92 -8.35 0.06
CA VAL A 29 -11.87 -9.05 -0.70
C VAL A 29 -10.64 -9.28 0.17
N PHE A 30 -10.25 -8.31 0.98
CA PHE A 30 -9.09 -8.41 1.85
C PHE A 30 -9.31 -9.41 3.01
N THR A 31 -10.50 -9.45 3.61
CA THR A 31 -10.87 -10.46 4.61
C THR A 31 -10.78 -11.87 4.03
N ARG A 32 -11.19 -12.06 2.77
CA ARG A 32 -11.09 -13.35 2.08
C ARG A 32 -9.66 -13.69 1.66
N TYR A 33 -8.90 -12.69 1.21
CA TYR A 33 -7.55 -12.85 0.66
C TYR A 33 -6.58 -11.81 1.26
N PRO A 34 -6.09 -12.01 2.49
CA PRO A 34 -5.27 -11.01 3.21
C PRO A 34 -3.88 -10.78 2.58
N PHE A 35 -3.46 -11.67 1.67
CA PHE A 35 -2.22 -11.54 0.90
C PHE A 35 -2.40 -10.71 -0.39
N PHE A 36 -3.63 -10.30 -0.73
CA PHE A 36 -3.87 -9.50 -1.92
C PHE A 36 -3.44 -8.04 -1.73
N GLY A 37 -2.53 -7.59 -2.60
CA GLY A 37 -2.19 -6.18 -2.72
C GLY A 37 -3.18 -5.40 -3.58
N SER A 38 -3.00 -4.08 -3.62
CA SER A 38 -3.82 -3.17 -4.46
C SER A 38 -3.94 -3.58 -5.93
N ARG A 39 -2.94 -4.28 -6.47
CA ARG A 39 -2.94 -4.82 -7.83
C ARG A 39 -3.97 -5.94 -8.01
N GLN A 40 -3.95 -6.91 -7.11
CA GLN A 40 -4.82 -8.08 -7.14
C GLN A 40 -6.25 -7.70 -6.77
N ILE A 41 -6.43 -6.84 -5.76
CA ILE A 41 -7.76 -6.33 -5.39
C ILE A 41 -8.40 -5.59 -6.56
N ALA A 42 -7.67 -4.71 -7.26
CA ALA A 42 -8.22 -4.02 -8.42
C ALA A 42 -8.62 -4.97 -9.57
N ALA A 43 -7.88 -6.07 -9.76
CA ALA A 43 -8.23 -7.09 -10.75
C ALA A 43 -9.45 -7.91 -10.33
N TYR A 44 -9.52 -8.32 -9.06
CA TYR A 44 -10.64 -9.04 -8.47
C TYR A 44 -11.94 -8.22 -8.57
N LEU A 45 -11.89 -6.95 -8.14
CA LEU A 45 -13.03 -6.04 -8.22
C LEU A 45 -13.53 -5.88 -9.66
N ARG A 46 -12.62 -5.86 -10.65
CA ARG A 46 -13.01 -5.79 -12.06
C ARG A 46 -13.74 -7.05 -12.53
N GLN A 47 -13.39 -8.23 -12.01
CA GLN A 47 -14.10 -9.48 -12.30
C GLN A 47 -15.51 -9.45 -11.71
N ASP A 48 -15.70 -8.85 -10.54
CA ASP A 48 -17.00 -8.59 -9.91
C ASP A 48 -17.76 -7.37 -10.49
N GLY A 49 -17.30 -6.81 -11.62
CA GLY A 49 -17.97 -5.69 -12.30
C GLY A 49 -17.69 -4.30 -11.71
N ILE A 50 -16.89 -4.19 -10.64
CA ILE A 50 -16.51 -2.92 -10.01
C ILE A 50 -15.23 -2.39 -10.65
N VAL A 51 -15.36 -1.35 -11.49
CA VAL A 51 -14.21 -0.73 -12.15
C VAL A 51 -13.56 0.31 -11.25
N ALA A 52 -12.47 -0.08 -10.57
CA ALA A 52 -11.63 0.82 -9.78
C ALA A 52 -10.16 0.74 -10.19
N GLY A 53 -9.53 1.89 -10.44
CA GLY A 53 -8.10 1.95 -10.77
C GLY A 53 -7.21 1.58 -9.58
N ARG A 54 -6.05 0.96 -9.86
CA ARG A 54 -5.06 0.52 -8.84
C ARG A 54 -4.69 1.64 -7.86
N HIS A 55 -4.45 2.86 -8.33
CA HIS A 55 -4.07 3.98 -7.46
C HIS A 55 -5.19 4.39 -6.49
N ARG A 56 -6.45 4.28 -6.92
CA ARG A 56 -7.62 4.53 -6.06
C ARG A 56 -7.72 3.45 -4.99
N VAL A 57 -7.62 2.18 -5.37
CA VAL A 57 -7.62 1.05 -4.43
C VAL A 57 -6.49 1.18 -3.41
N ARG A 58 -5.25 1.45 -3.86
CA ARG A 58 -4.09 1.64 -2.97
C ARG A 58 -4.31 2.75 -1.95
N ARG A 59 -4.86 3.88 -2.38
CA ARG A 59 -5.17 5.02 -1.49
C ARG A 59 -6.20 4.63 -0.43
N LEU A 60 -7.25 3.93 -0.82
CA LEU A 60 -8.32 3.50 0.10
C LEU A 60 -7.82 2.43 1.08
N MET A 61 -7.05 1.44 0.61
CA MET A 61 -6.38 0.48 1.49
C MET A 61 -5.52 1.19 2.55
N ALA A 62 -4.70 2.17 2.14
CA ALA A 62 -3.88 2.95 3.06
C ALA A 62 -4.74 3.74 4.07
N LYS A 63 -5.85 4.34 3.62
CA LYS A 63 -6.80 5.04 4.50
C LYS A 63 -7.48 4.10 5.50
N MET A 64 -7.70 2.85 5.12
CA MET A 64 -8.30 1.79 5.95
C MET A 64 -7.27 1.07 6.83
N GLY A 65 -5.98 1.31 6.65
CA GLY A 65 -4.91 0.58 7.36
C GLY A 65 -4.69 -0.85 6.87
N LEU A 66 -5.13 -1.17 5.64
CA LEU A 66 -4.96 -2.50 5.04
C LEU A 66 -3.63 -2.62 4.30
N GLU A 67 -2.79 -3.57 4.68
CA GLU A 67 -1.54 -3.92 4.01
C GLU A 67 -1.53 -5.42 3.68
N ALA A 68 -1.11 -5.77 2.47
CA ALA A 68 -1.02 -7.16 2.05
C ALA A 68 -0.02 -7.92 2.92
N ILE A 69 -0.46 -9.05 3.49
CA ILE A 69 0.36 -9.89 4.36
C ILE A 69 1.11 -10.90 3.48
N TYR A 70 2.43 -10.71 3.34
CA TYR A 70 3.30 -11.65 2.64
C TYR A 70 4.66 -11.76 3.33
N LYS A 71 5.35 -12.89 3.10
CA LYS A 71 6.72 -13.09 3.56
C LYS A 71 7.64 -12.12 2.85
N ARG A 72 8.18 -11.13 3.56
CA ARG A 72 9.19 -10.21 3.01
C ARG A 72 10.45 -11.00 2.63
N PRO A 73 11.11 -10.67 1.52
CA PRO A 73 12.40 -11.28 1.17
C PRO A 73 13.42 -11.05 2.29
N ARG A 74 14.23 -12.06 2.60
CA ARG A 74 15.35 -11.94 3.56
C ARG A 74 16.54 -11.25 2.90
N THR A 75 16.43 -9.94 2.64
CA THR A 75 17.48 -9.16 1.94
C THR A 75 18.77 -8.99 2.74
N SER A 76 18.75 -9.25 4.05
CA SER A 76 19.94 -9.24 4.90
C SER A 76 20.77 -10.53 4.81
N GLN A 77 20.21 -11.61 4.29
CA GLN A 77 20.91 -12.88 4.13
C GLN A 77 21.36 -13.00 2.67
N PRO A 78 22.67 -12.92 2.39
CA PRO A 78 23.17 -13.16 1.04
C PRO A 78 22.93 -14.63 0.68
N HIS A 79 22.63 -14.87 -0.59
CA HIS A 79 22.57 -16.22 -1.11
C HIS A 79 23.98 -16.85 -1.03
N PRO A 80 24.16 -18.13 -0.66
CA PRO A 80 25.48 -18.72 -0.45
C PRO A 80 26.43 -18.62 -1.66
N GLN A 81 25.86 -18.57 -2.86
CA GLN A 81 26.57 -18.48 -4.14
C GLN A 81 26.97 -17.03 -4.51
N HIS A 82 26.58 -16.02 -3.74
CA HIS A 82 26.93 -14.62 -4.03
C HIS A 82 28.34 -14.30 -3.50
N PRO A 83 29.27 -13.83 -4.36
CA PRO A 83 30.62 -13.48 -3.93
C PRO A 83 30.60 -12.26 -3.00
N ILE A 84 31.39 -12.33 -1.92
CA ILE A 84 31.61 -11.21 -0.99
C ILE A 84 32.79 -10.39 -1.51
N TYR A 85 32.53 -9.15 -1.92
CA TYR A 85 33.59 -8.23 -2.36
C TYR A 85 34.19 -7.47 -1.18
N PRO A 86 35.54 -7.40 -1.07
CA PRO A 86 36.19 -6.67 0.01
C PRO A 86 35.93 -5.16 -0.12
N TYR A 87 35.68 -4.50 1.02
CA TYR A 87 35.53 -3.04 1.05
C TYR A 87 36.89 -2.34 0.96
N LEU A 88 37.27 -1.93 -0.25
CA LEU A 88 38.61 -1.43 -0.58
C LEU A 88 38.97 -0.08 0.07
N LEU A 89 37.98 0.71 0.50
CA LEU A 89 38.21 2.03 1.14
C LEU A 89 38.66 1.92 2.60
N ARG A 90 38.59 0.73 3.21
CA ARG A 90 38.95 0.51 4.62
C ARG A 90 40.44 0.70 4.94
N LYS A 91 41.30 0.72 3.90
CA LYS A 91 42.76 0.82 4.02
C LYS A 91 43.34 2.15 3.52
N LYS A 92 42.49 3.10 3.12
CA LYS A 92 42.94 4.45 2.77
C LYS A 92 42.88 5.32 4.03
N VAL A 93 43.98 5.30 4.80
CA VAL A 93 44.34 6.31 5.79
C VAL A 93 45.68 6.87 5.38
#